data_AF-A0A942AI95-F1
#
_entry.id   AF-A0A942AI95-F1
#
_cell.length_a   1.000
_cell.length_b   1.000
_cell.length_c   1.000
_cell.angle_alpha   90.00
_cell.angle_beta   90.00
_cell.angle_gamma   90.00
#
_symmetry.space_group_name_H-M   'P 1'
#
loop_
_entity.id
_entity.type
_entity.pdbx_description
1 polymer ?
#
loop_
_entity_poly.entity_id
_entity_poly.type
_entity_poly.pdbx_seq_one_letter_code
_entity_poly.pdbx_strand_id
1 'polypeptide(L)'
;MFDRLDSLSDELLAAYLDGNTTPEENLKIWQVLQHDGQEREAFEVACNSLDIPVFFAASSCRNLCVIRSELAVLQKRGKEVTEEELIQIALKQHWYEEEKGTPLKYIGKLVESFGLKVERRFCREINELFRELEQGHDVIACVDGGELSGNLEQEEFEDRWIGEIPDHVVLVRNIDYSEPPRVEVYDVAMEEPVRYYPLDRFIDSWKDSKYYMISIK
;
A
#
# COMPACT_ATOMS: atom_id res chain seq x y z
N MET A 1 21.07 -10.33 28.38
CA MET A 1 21.12 -8.92 28.81
C MET A 1 20.96 -8.14 27.52
N PHE A 2 19.71 -7.90 27.12
CA PHE A 2 19.44 -7.18 25.88
C PHE A 2 19.59 -5.69 26.19
N ASP A 3 20.52 -5.05 25.48
CA ASP A 3 20.73 -3.61 25.54
C ASP A 3 19.42 -2.88 25.18
N ARG A 4 19.16 -1.77 25.87
CA ARG A 4 18.03 -0.88 25.55
C ARG A 4 18.18 -0.47 24.09
N LEU A 5 17.12 -0.61 23.30
CA LEU A 5 17.03 0.04 21.99
C LEU A 5 17.29 1.53 22.20
N ASP A 6 18.40 2.02 21.65
CA ASP A 6 18.74 3.44 21.66
C ASP A 6 17.64 4.23 20.95
N SER A 7 17.16 5.30 21.60
CA SER A 7 16.18 6.26 21.09
C SER A 7 16.51 6.73 19.67
N LEU A 8 15.49 6.98 18.84
CA LEU A 8 15.70 7.47 17.47
C LEU A 8 16.34 8.86 17.47
N SER A 9 17.40 9.04 16.68
CA SER A 9 18.01 10.36 16.53
C SER A 9 17.18 11.23 15.56
N ASP A 10 17.15 12.54 15.81
CA ASP A 10 16.45 13.51 14.97
C ASP A 10 16.94 13.45 13.51
N GLU A 11 18.22 13.16 13.29
CA GLU A 11 18.79 13.00 11.94
C GLU A 11 18.27 11.76 11.21
N LEU A 12 18.10 10.64 11.92
CA LEU A 12 17.58 9.39 11.35
C LEU A 12 16.10 9.52 11.00
N LEU A 13 15.34 10.20 11.87
CA LEU A 13 13.94 10.54 11.62
C LEU A 13 13.78 11.50 10.43
N ALA A 14 14.64 12.52 10.32
CA ALA A 14 14.63 13.43 9.18
C ALA A 14 14.98 12.71 7.86
N ALA A 15 16.01 11.86 7.86
CA ALA A 15 16.38 11.06 6.69
C ALA A 15 15.25 10.14 6.24
N TYR A 16 14.49 9.58 7.19
CA TYR A 16 13.31 8.76 6.92
C TYR A 16 12.18 9.56 6.26
N LEU A 17 11.88 10.74 6.81
CA LEU A 17 10.88 11.65 6.26
C LEU A 17 11.26 12.13 4.85
N ASP A 18 12.56 12.31 4.61
CA ASP A 18 13.10 12.69 3.30
C ASP A 18 13.23 11.52 2.31
N GLY A 19 12.97 10.28 2.73
CA GLY A 19 13.06 9.07 1.90
C GLY A 19 14.49 8.60 1.58
N ASN A 20 15.45 9.04 2.38
CA ASN A 20 16.89 8.81 2.21
C ASN A 20 17.46 7.70 3.12
N THR A 21 16.61 6.92 3.77
CA THR A 21 17.00 5.80 4.64
C THR A 21 17.19 4.49 3.89
N THR A 22 18.07 3.64 4.40
CA THR A 22 18.23 2.26 3.92
C THR A 22 17.14 1.33 4.50
N PRO A 23 16.93 0.14 3.92
CA PRO A 23 15.99 -0.85 4.47
C PRO A 23 16.28 -1.25 5.92
N GLU A 24 17.55 -1.35 6.31
CA GLU A 24 17.95 -1.67 7.69
C GLU A 24 17.67 -0.51 8.66
N GLU A 25 17.84 0.73 8.20
CA GLU A 25 17.51 1.94 8.95
C GLU A 25 16.00 2.07 9.14
N ASN A 26 15.22 1.79 8.08
CA ASN A 26 13.76 1.71 8.17
C ASN A 26 13.36 0.69 9.24
N LEU A 27 13.90 -0.53 9.19
CA LEU A 27 13.60 -1.58 10.16
C LEU A 27 13.92 -1.15 11.60
N LYS A 28 15.04 -0.45 11.80
CA LYS A 28 15.42 0.08 13.12
C LYS A 28 14.48 1.17 13.61
N ILE A 29 14.06 2.09 12.73
CA ILE A 29 13.05 3.12 13.03
C ILE A 29 11.73 2.45 13.45
N TRP A 30 11.28 1.45 12.71
CA TRP A 30 10.07 0.71 12.98
C TRP A 30 10.12 -0.05 14.32
N GLN A 31 11.24 -0.69 14.64
CA GLN A 31 11.42 -1.39 15.93
C GLN A 31 11.29 -0.44 17.13
N VAL A 32 11.77 0.79 17.01
CA VAL A 32 11.64 1.76 18.09
C VAL A 32 10.21 2.34 18.16
N LEU A 33 9.60 2.66 17.02
CA LEU A 33 8.21 3.17 16.95
C LEU A 33 7.15 2.17 17.43
N GLN A 34 7.42 0.86 17.31
CA GLN A 34 6.53 -0.19 17.81
C GLN A 34 6.62 -0.39 19.34
N HIS A 35 7.78 -0.10 19.94
CA HIS A 35 8.03 -0.37 21.36
C HIS A 35 7.89 0.86 22.28
N ASP A 36 8.05 2.08 21.78
CA ASP A 36 8.00 3.31 22.59
C ASP A 36 6.81 4.22 22.23
N GLY A 37 5.85 4.32 23.15
CA GLY A 37 4.66 5.15 22.99
C GLY A 37 4.94 6.66 22.92
N GLN A 38 6.04 7.15 23.48
CA GLN A 38 6.40 8.58 23.38
C GLN A 38 6.97 8.93 22.01
N GLU A 39 7.82 8.07 21.44
CA GLU A 39 8.39 8.30 20.11
C GLU A 39 7.34 8.12 19.00
N ARG A 40 6.36 7.23 19.21
CA ARG A 40 5.17 7.12 18.36
C ARG A 40 4.34 8.40 18.33
N GLU A 41 4.11 9.04 19.47
CA GLU A 41 3.35 10.29 19.55
C GLU A 41 4.10 11.43 18.86
N ALA A 42 5.43 11.50 19.04
CA ALA A 42 6.28 12.46 18.32
C ALA A 42 6.28 12.23 16.80
N PHE A 43 6.32 10.97 16.35
CA PHE A 43 6.22 10.59 14.94
C PHE A 43 4.85 10.93 14.35
N GLU A 44 3.75 10.63 15.05
CA GLU A 44 2.39 10.99 14.62
C GLU A 44 2.21 12.51 14.52
N VAL A 45 2.78 13.29 15.45
CA VAL A 45 2.77 14.76 15.39
C VAL A 45 3.61 15.27 14.21
N ALA A 46 4.79 14.69 13.96
CA ALA A 46 5.65 15.05 12.82
C ALA A 46 4.99 14.70 11.47
N CYS A 47 4.41 13.50 11.32
CA CYS A 47 3.67 13.10 10.13
C CYS A 47 2.41 13.95 9.91
N ASN A 48 1.67 14.32 10.97
CA ASN A 48 0.51 15.23 10.87
C ASN A 48 0.90 16.65 10.47
N SER A 49 2.16 17.06 10.70
CA SER A 49 2.69 18.36 10.27
C SER A 49 3.20 18.37 8.82
N LEU A 50 3.44 17.18 8.24
CA LEU A 50 4.05 16.99 6.92
C LEU A 50 3.13 16.29 5.89
N ASP A 51 1.90 15.94 6.27
CA ASP A 51 0.86 15.38 5.39
C ASP A 51 1.24 14.06 4.67
N ILE A 52 2.24 13.28 5.14
CA ILE A 52 2.66 12.04 4.43
C ILE A 52 3.25 10.97 5.37
N PRO A 53 2.68 9.75 5.38
CA PRO A 53 3.42 8.52 5.64
C PRO A 53 4.01 7.95 4.32
N VAL A 54 5.32 7.77 4.25
CA VAL A 54 6.01 7.14 3.10
C VAL A 54 6.03 5.63 3.33
N PHE A 55 5.17 4.88 2.63
CA PHE A 55 5.31 3.43 2.45
C PHE A 55 5.46 3.14 0.96
N PHE A 56 6.12 2.04 0.61
CA PHE A 56 6.31 1.62 -0.78
C PHE A 56 5.51 0.34 -1.04
N ALA A 57 4.74 0.32 -2.13
CA ALA A 57 4.13 -0.92 -2.61
C ALA A 57 5.05 -1.60 -3.65
N ALA A 58 5.48 -2.82 -3.37
CA ALA A 58 6.44 -3.63 -4.12
C ALA A 58 6.24 -5.15 -3.90
N SER A 59 5.44 -5.84 -4.73
CA SER A 59 5.30 -7.32 -4.64
C SER A 59 5.18 -8.05 -5.99
N SER A 60 5.91 -7.63 -7.03
CA SER A 60 6.00 -8.44 -8.27
C SER A 60 7.34 -8.25 -8.98
N CYS A 61 7.64 -9.10 -9.97
CA CYS A 61 8.87 -9.00 -10.77
C CYS A 61 9.06 -7.55 -11.28
N ARG A 62 10.05 -6.84 -10.71
CA ARG A 62 10.37 -5.40 -10.86
C ARG A 62 9.51 -4.39 -10.05
N ASN A 63 8.86 -4.75 -8.94
CA ASN A 63 8.11 -3.82 -8.09
C ASN A 63 7.01 -2.99 -8.82
N LEU A 64 6.40 -3.58 -9.85
CA LEU A 64 5.49 -2.89 -10.78
C LEU A 64 4.01 -2.98 -10.41
N CYS A 65 3.66 -3.45 -9.21
CA CYS A 65 2.27 -3.72 -8.81
C CYS A 65 1.35 -2.50 -9.00
N VAL A 66 1.81 -1.31 -8.58
CA VAL A 66 1.07 -0.04 -8.75
C VAL A 66 0.93 0.32 -10.22
N ILE A 67 2.02 0.29 -10.99
CA ILE A 67 2.02 0.66 -12.41
C ILE A 67 1.07 -0.24 -13.21
N ARG A 68 1.10 -1.55 -12.96
CA ARG A 68 0.22 -2.53 -13.62
C ARG A 68 -1.23 -2.38 -13.20
N SER A 69 -1.48 -2.06 -11.94
CA SER A 69 -2.82 -1.81 -11.43
C SER A 69 -3.43 -0.56 -12.08
N GLU A 70 -2.66 0.52 -12.15
CA GLU A 70 -3.05 1.76 -12.84
C GLU A 70 -3.23 1.56 -14.35
N LEU A 71 -2.38 0.74 -14.98
CA LEU A 71 -2.53 0.33 -16.38
C LEU A 71 -3.87 -0.35 -16.62
N ALA A 72 -4.25 -1.31 -15.78
CA ALA A 72 -5.51 -2.03 -15.90
C ALA A 72 -6.72 -1.07 -15.82
N VAL A 73 -6.68 -0.07 -14.93
CA VAL A 73 -7.71 0.96 -14.85
C VAL A 73 -7.73 1.83 -16.11
N LEU A 74 -6.58 2.29 -16.59
CA LEU A 74 -6.49 3.12 -17.80
C LEU A 74 -7.04 2.40 -19.03
N GLN A 75 -6.66 1.13 -19.22
CA GLN A 75 -7.16 0.29 -20.31
C GLN A 75 -8.67 0.03 -20.19
N LYS A 76 -9.18 -0.25 -18.98
CA LYS A 76 -10.63 -0.36 -18.71
C LYS A 76 -11.38 0.93 -19.10
N ARG A 77 -10.76 2.09 -18.93
CA ARG A 77 -11.31 3.41 -19.29
C ARG A 77 -11.04 3.81 -20.75
N GLY A 78 -10.57 2.87 -21.59
CA GLY A 78 -10.38 3.05 -23.02
C GLY A 78 -9.13 3.87 -23.39
N LYS A 79 -8.16 4.01 -22.48
CA LYS A 79 -6.87 4.64 -22.79
C LYS A 79 -5.95 3.62 -23.43
N GLU A 80 -5.44 3.95 -24.61
CA GLU A 80 -4.42 3.14 -25.30
C GLU A 80 -3.04 3.53 -24.76
N VAL A 81 -2.56 2.79 -23.77
CA VAL A 81 -1.26 2.99 -23.13
C VAL A 81 -0.64 1.63 -22.78
N THR A 82 0.69 1.52 -22.86
CA THR A 82 1.43 0.29 -22.51
C THR A 82 2.10 0.37 -21.15
N GLU A 83 2.50 -0.78 -20.61
CA GLU A 83 3.29 -0.86 -19.37
C GLU A 83 4.60 -0.08 -19.50
N GLU A 84 5.30 -0.21 -20.62
CA GLU A 84 6.57 0.48 -20.87
C GLU A 84 6.39 2.00 -20.88
N GLU A 85 5.33 2.51 -21.50
CA GLU A 85 5.02 3.94 -21.50
C GLU A 85 4.79 4.48 -20.09
N LEU A 86 4.00 3.75 -19.27
CA LEU A 86 3.76 4.14 -17.88
C LEU A 86 5.03 4.09 -17.03
N ILE A 87 5.88 3.07 -17.20
CA ILE A 87 7.19 2.99 -16.52
C ILE A 87 8.05 4.21 -16.87
N GLN A 88 8.11 4.58 -18.15
CA GLN A 88 8.89 5.75 -18.58
C GLN A 88 8.35 7.06 -18.00
N ILE A 89 7.02 7.22 -17.93
CA ILE A 89 6.39 8.38 -17.28
C ILE A 89 6.75 8.40 -15.79
N ALA A 90 6.59 7.27 -15.10
CA ALA A 90 6.81 7.17 -13.66
C ALA A 90 8.28 7.44 -13.29
N LEU A 91 9.24 6.88 -14.03
CA LEU A 91 10.68 7.14 -13.85
C LEU A 91 11.01 8.62 -14.09
N LYS A 92 10.50 9.20 -15.18
CA LYS A 92 10.74 10.61 -15.54
C LYS A 92 10.20 11.59 -14.50
N GLN A 93 9.07 11.24 -13.86
CA GLN A 93 8.43 12.07 -12.84
C GLN A 93 8.88 11.75 -11.41
N HIS A 94 9.81 10.79 -11.24
CA HIS A 94 10.24 10.29 -9.93
C HIS A 94 9.09 9.76 -9.06
N TRP A 95 8.12 9.09 -9.69
CA TRP A 95 6.99 8.42 -9.02
C TRP A 95 7.24 6.94 -8.73
N TYR A 96 8.30 6.38 -9.30
CA TYR A 96 8.66 4.97 -9.20
C TYR A 96 10.18 4.84 -9.25
N GLU A 97 10.71 3.92 -8.44
CA GLU A 97 12.11 3.52 -8.43
C GLU A 97 12.18 1.99 -8.60
N GLU A 98 13.06 1.49 -9.48
CA GLU A 98 13.07 0.06 -9.81
C GLU A 98 13.31 -0.86 -8.60
N GLU A 99 14.17 -0.44 -7.68
CA GLU A 99 14.51 -1.23 -6.50
C GLU A 99 13.48 -1.11 -5.37
N LYS A 100 12.71 -0.01 -5.31
CA LYS A 100 11.80 0.29 -4.19
C LYS A 100 10.32 0.22 -4.55
N GLY A 101 9.95 0.32 -5.82
CA GLY A 101 8.56 0.43 -6.26
C GLY A 101 8.02 1.85 -6.17
N THR A 102 6.70 1.96 -5.95
CA THR A 102 5.99 3.25 -5.93
C THR A 102 5.61 3.64 -4.50
N PRO A 103 6.06 4.81 -4.01
CA PRO A 103 5.57 5.38 -2.76
C PRO A 103 4.04 5.59 -2.75
N LEU A 104 3.38 5.41 -1.59
CA LEU A 104 1.93 5.60 -1.43
C LEU A 104 1.43 6.93 -2.01
N LYS A 105 2.14 8.03 -1.73
CA LYS A 105 1.77 9.38 -2.20
C LYS A 105 1.66 9.49 -3.73
N TYR A 106 2.31 8.60 -4.47
CA TYR A 106 2.31 8.57 -5.92
C TYR A 106 1.36 7.54 -6.53
N ILE A 107 0.75 6.68 -5.72
CA ILE A 107 -0.30 5.77 -6.20
C ILE A 107 -1.44 6.60 -6.81
N GLY A 108 -1.82 6.28 -8.04
CA GLY A 108 -2.82 7.00 -8.84
C GLY A 108 -2.28 8.20 -9.62
N LYS A 109 -0.99 8.55 -9.52
CA LYS A 109 -0.44 9.70 -10.26
C LYS A 109 -0.40 9.46 -11.77
N LEU A 110 -0.20 8.22 -12.21
CA LEU A 110 -0.25 7.90 -13.64
C LEU A 110 -1.68 8.09 -14.11
N VAL A 111 -2.66 7.53 -13.40
CA VAL A 111 -4.09 7.71 -13.69
C VAL A 111 -4.50 9.19 -13.77
N GLU A 112 -4.04 10.02 -12.83
CA GLU A 112 -4.26 11.49 -12.85
C GLU A 112 -3.67 12.14 -14.11
N SER A 113 -2.48 11.71 -14.54
CA SER A 113 -1.80 12.27 -15.72
C SER A 113 -2.57 12.03 -17.03
N PHE A 114 -3.47 11.04 -17.07
CA PHE A 114 -4.37 10.76 -18.19
C PHE A 114 -5.77 11.42 -18.04
N GLY A 115 -5.93 12.30 -17.05
CA GLY A 115 -7.11 13.14 -16.86
C GLY A 115 -8.24 12.52 -16.03
N LEU A 116 -7.98 11.40 -15.35
CA LEU A 116 -8.94 10.79 -14.43
C LEU A 116 -8.82 11.42 -13.04
N LYS A 117 -9.94 11.47 -12.30
CA LYS A 117 -9.94 12.06 -10.96
C LYS A 117 -9.60 10.99 -9.94
N VAL A 118 -8.56 11.24 -9.14
CA VAL A 118 -8.13 10.33 -8.07
C VAL A 118 -8.31 10.99 -6.71
N GLU A 119 -8.78 10.20 -5.75
CA GLU A 119 -8.86 10.59 -4.35
C GLU A 119 -8.14 9.53 -3.51
N ARG A 120 -7.16 9.97 -2.72
CA ARG A 120 -6.32 9.13 -1.86
C ARG A 120 -6.75 9.34 -0.42
N ARG A 121 -6.97 8.28 0.34
CA ARG A 121 -7.43 8.41 1.74
C ARG A 121 -7.08 7.18 2.56
N PHE A 122 -6.97 7.40 3.86
CA PHE A 122 -7.03 6.34 4.87
C PHE A 122 -8.49 6.19 5.30
N CYS A 123 -9.07 5.02 5.07
CA CYS A 123 -10.45 4.76 5.49
C CYS A 123 -10.51 4.53 7.00
N ARG A 124 -11.68 4.80 7.58
CA ARG A 124 -11.97 4.46 8.97
C ARG A 124 -12.80 3.18 9.06
N GLU A 125 -13.62 2.93 8.05
CA GLU A 125 -14.52 1.77 7.98
C GLU A 125 -14.53 1.15 6.58
N ILE A 126 -14.68 -0.18 6.49
CA ILE A 126 -14.79 -0.89 5.21
C ILE A 126 -15.96 -0.40 4.34
N ASN A 127 -17.02 0.13 4.98
CA ASN A 127 -18.17 0.70 4.28
C ASN A 127 -17.81 1.91 3.41
N GLU A 128 -16.68 2.58 3.68
CA GLU A 128 -16.16 3.64 2.80
C GLU A 128 -15.73 3.09 1.44
N LEU A 129 -15.00 1.97 1.44
CA LEU A 129 -14.61 1.28 0.21
C LEU A 129 -15.84 0.80 -0.56
N PHE A 130 -16.80 0.18 0.13
CA PHE A 130 -18.04 -0.29 -0.49
C PHE A 130 -18.79 0.83 -1.22
N ARG A 131 -18.91 2.01 -0.58
CA ARG A 131 -19.57 3.18 -1.19
C ARG A 131 -18.87 3.65 -2.48
N GLU A 132 -17.56 3.54 -2.59
CA GLU A 132 -16.84 3.88 -3.81
C GLU A 132 -17.16 2.87 -4.94
N LEU A 133 -17.21 1.57 -4.61
CA LEU A 133 -17.60 0.54 -5.57
C LEU A 133 -19.04 0.70 -6.06
N GLU A 134 -20.00 1.02 -5.17
CA GLU A 134 -21.40 1.25 -5.54
C GLU A 134 -21.58 2.45 -6.48
N GLN A 135 -20.72 3.47 -6.36
CA GLN A 135 -20.70 4.62 -7.26
C GLN A 135 -20.07 4.29 -8.63
N GLY A 136 -19.55 3.07 -8.81
CA GLY A 136 -18.87 2.62 -10.02
C GLY A 136 -17.44 3.13 -10.14
N HIS A 137 -16.85 3.62 -9.04
CA HIS A 137 -15.46 4.03 -9.02
C HIS A 137 -14.53 2.81 -8.99
N ASP A 138 -13.35 2.93 -9.58
CA ASP A 138 -12.32 1.90 -9.44
C ASP A 138 -11.57 2.14 -8.12
N VAL A 139 -11.38 1.09 -7.32
CA VAL A 139 -10.68 1.18 -6.04
C VAL A 139 -9.41 0.35 -6.08
N ILE A 140 -8.28 0.96 -5.69
CA ILE A 140 -7.01 0.27 -5.44
C ILE A 140 -6.73 0.35 -3.94
N ALA A 141 -6.61 -0.80 -3.28
CA ALA A 141 -6.28 -0.93 -1.86
C ALA A 141 -4.82 -1.35 -1.70
N CYS A 142 -4.12 -0.74 -0.74
CA CYS A 142 -2.77 -1.17 -0.35
C CYS A 142 -2.85 -2.24 0.72
N VAL A 143 -2.28 -3.40 0.49
CA VAL A 143 -2.42 -4.58 1.35
C VAL A 143 -1.06 -5.19 1.61
N ASP A 144 -0.94 -5.94 2.70
CA ASP A 144 0.14 -6.93 2.84
C ASP A 144 -0.15 -8.13 1.91
N GLY A 145 0.69 -8.30 0.89
CA GLY A 145 0.55 -9.37 -0.10
C GLY A 145 0.88 -10.75 0.48
N GLY A 146 1.72 -10.80 1.51
CA GLY A 146 1.99 -11.99 2.31
C GLY A 146 0.70 -12.45 2.95
N GLU A 147 0.09 -11.60 3.80
CA GLU A 147 -1.14 -11.93 4.53
C GLU A 147 -2.32 -12.30 3.64
N LEU A 148 -2.45 -11.59 2.52
CA LEU A 148 -3.55 -11.83 1.60
C LEU A 148 -3.46 -13.25 0.98
N SER A 149 -2.25 -13.74 0.72
CA SER A 149 -2.01 -14.98 -0.03
C SER A 149 -1.43 -16.15 0.80
N GLY A 150 -0.99 -15.89 2.02
CA GLY A 150 -0.22 -16.78 2.87
C GLY A 150 -1.02 -17.64 3.86
N ASN A 151 -0.26 -18.23 4.79
CA ASN A 151 -0.71 -19.23 5.76
C ASN A 151 -0.73 -18.62 7.17
N LEU A 152 -1.94 -18.48 7.74
CA LEU A 152 -2.25 -17.71 8.95
C LEU A 152 -1.36 -18.05 10.18
N GLU A 153 -0.95 -19.31 10.36
CA GLU A 153 -0.12 -19.71 11.51
C GLU A 153 1.34 -19.24 11.41
N GLN A 154 1.81 -18.97 10.20
CA GLN A 154 3.17 -18.51 9.93
C GLN A 154 3.24 -16.97 10.02
N GLU A 155 2.10 -16.31 9.80
CA GLU A 155 1.96 -14.85 9.82
C GLU A 155 1.73 -14.31 11.23
N GLU A 156 0.96 -14.98 12.10
CA GLU A 156 0.93 -14.64 13.53
C GLU A 156 2.33 -14.65 14.18
N PHE A 157 3.29 -15.33 13.55
CA PHE A 157 4.70 -15.33 13.92
C PHE A 157 5.47 -14.17 13.25
N GLU A 158 5.31 -13.95 11.94
CA GLU A 158 5.96 -12.82 11.24
C GLU A 158 5.48 -11.45 11.78
N ASP A 159 4.19 -11.27 12.09
CA ASP A 159 3.64 -10.04 12.70
C ASP A 159 4.22 -9.77 14.08
N ARG A 160 4.52 -10.85 14.82
CA ARG A 160 5.09 -10.77 16.17
C ARG A 160 6.56 -10.39 16.18
N TRP A 161 7.30 -10.68 15.11
CA TRP A 161 8.76 -10.65 15.09
C TRP A 161 9.38 -9.74 14.03
N ILE A 162 8.68 -9.45 12.93
CA ILE A 162 9.14 -8.70 11.75
C ILE A 162 8.36 -7.39 11.56
N GLY A 163 7.05 -7.40 11.84
CA GLY A 163 6.16 -6.23 11.79
C GLY A 163 5.36 -6.09 10.50
N GLU A 164 4.17 -5.45 10.60
CA GLU A 164 3.17 -5.22 9.54
C GLU A 164 3.70 -4.24 8.45
N ILE A 165 3.94 -4.67 7.20
CA ILE A 165 4.40 -3.78 6.12
C ILE A 165 3.57 -4.01 4.84
N PRO A 166 2.69 -3.05 4.45
CA PRO A 166 1.95 -3.17 3.20
C PRO A 166 2.91 -3.07 2.01
N ASP A 167 3.09 -4.18 1.30
CA ASP A 167 4.01 -4.32 0.17
C ASP A 167 3.28 -4.48 -1.17
N HIS A 168 1.95 -4.47 -1.20
CA HIS A 168 1.21 -4.79 -2.42
C HIS A 168 -0.01 -3.89 -2.63
N VAL A 169 -0.52 -3.90 -3.87
CA VAL A 169 -1.79 -3.28 -4.20
C VAL A 169 -2.68 -4.21 -5.01
N VAL A 170 -3.97 -4.15 -4.73
CA VAL A 170 -4.98 -4.90 -5.46
C VAL A 170 -6.12 -3.99 -5.90
N LEU A 171 -6.68 -4.24 -7.10
CA LEU A 171 -7.92 -3.59 -7.50
C LEU A 171 -9.08 -4.33 -6.86
N VAL A 172 -9.86 -3.67 -6.03
CA VAL A 172 -11.08 -4.27 -5.47
C VAL A 172 -12.20 -4.14 -6.48
N ARG A 173 -12.81 -5.27 -6.86
CA ARG A 173 -13.89 -5.30 -7.86
C ARG A 173 -15.26 -5.40 -7.24
N ASN A 174 -15.40 -6.22 -6.20
CA ASN A 174 -16.67 -6.49 -5.57
C ASN A 174 -16.47 -6.99 -4.13
N ILE A 175 -17.47 -6.75 -3.28
CA ILE A 175 -17.61 -7.42 -1.98
C ILE A 175 -18.91 -8.19 -2.00
N ASP A 176 -18.81 -9.50 -1.79
CA ASP A 176 -19.94 -10.42 -1.72
C ASP A 176 -20.17 -10.80 -0.26
N TYR A 177 -21.30 -10.33 0.29
CA TYR A 177 -21.73 -10.60 1.65
C TYR A 177 -22.55 -11.89 1.80
N SER A 178 -22.61 -12.75 0.77
CA SER A 178 -23.14 -14.11 0.95
C SER A 178 -22.25 -14.90 1.91
N GLU A 179 -22.81 -15.86 2.63
CA GLU A 179 -22.08 -16.62 3.65
C GLU A 179 -21.29 -17.80 3.04
N PRO A 180 -19.94 -17.88 3.22
CA PRO A 180 -19.08 -16.94 3.93
C PRO A 180 -18.68 -15.72 3.07
N PRO A 181 -18.57 -14.52 3.68
CA PRO A 181 -18.33 -13.28 2.94
C PRO A 181 -16.94 -13.26 2.30
N ARG A 182 -16.87 -12.71 1.09
CA ARG A 182 -15.64 -12.68 0.28
C ARG A 182 -15.47 -11.37 -0.47
N VAL A 183 -14.22 -11.02 -0.73
CA VAL A 183 -13.85 -9.93 -1.64
C VAL A 183 -13.38 -10.51 -2.97
N GLU A 184 -13.80 -9.91 -4.07
CA GLU A 184 -13.24 -10.15 -5.40
C GLU A 184 -12.22 -9.06 -5.70
N VAL A 185 -10.99 -9.45 -6.01
CA VAL A 185 -9.92 -8.54 -6.40
C VAL A 185 -9.34 -8.91 -7.75
N TYR A 186 -8.78 -7.91 -8.43
CA TYR A 186 -7.90 -8.09 -9.58
C TYR A 186 -6.46 -7.80 -9.15
N ASP A 187 -5.68 -8.86 -9.03
CA ASP A 187 -4.29 -8.86 -8.60
C ASP A 187 -3.37 -9.11 -9.79
N VAL A 188 -2.68 -8.05 -10.21
CA VAL A 188 -1.75 -8.05 -11.34
C VAL A 188 -0.44 -8.81 -11.08
N ALA A 189 -0.17 -9.22 -9.84
CA ALA A 189 1.00 -10.04 -9.51
C ALA A 189 0.78 -11.54 -9.80
N MET A 190 -0.47 -11.96 -10.01
CA MET A 190 -0.84 -13.37 -10.16
C MET A 190 -1.00 -13.77 -11.63
N GLU A 191 -0.72 -15.05 -11.97
CA GLU A 191 -0.97 -15.60 -13.32
C GLU A 191 -2.46 -15.58 -13.68
N GLU A 192 -3.32 -15.95 -12.72
CA GLU A 192 -4.77 -15.75 -12.79
C GLU A 192 -5.13 -14.51 -11.95
N PRO A 193 -5.40 -13.35 -12.58
CA PRO A 193 -5.45 -12.09 -11.86
C PRO A 193 -6.75 -11.89 -11.08
N VAL A 194 -7.85 -12.57 -11.45
CA VAL A 194 -9.10 -12.49 -10.66
C VAL A 194 -8.99 -13.46 -9.49
N ARG A 195 -9.11 -12.94 -8.26
CA ARG A 195 -8.97 -13.69 -7.02
C ARG A 195 -10.13 -13.42 -6.08
N TYR A 196 -10.43 -14.43 -5.27
CA TYR A 196 -11.42 -14.34 -4.20
C TYR A 196 -10.73 -14.62 -2.87
N TYR A 197 -10.92 -13.73 -1.91
CA TYR A 197 -10.38 -13.88 -0.56
C TYR A 197 -11.50 -13.78 0.47
N PRO A 198 -11.40 -14.50 1.60
CA PRO A 198 -12.25 -14.24 2.77
C PRO A 198 -12.21 -12.75 3.13
N LEU A 199 -13.39 -12.18 3.43
CA LEU A 199 -13.49 -10.73 3.67
C LEU A 199 -12.69 -10.29 4.90
N ASP A 200 -12.67 -11.11 5.95
CA ASP A 200 -11.88 -10.90 7.17
C ASP A 200 -10.38 -10.86 6.88
N ARG A 201 -9.86 -11.81 6.10
CA ARG A 201 -8.45 -11.82 5.67
C ARG A 201 -8.08 -10.56 4.88
N PHE A 202 -8.94 -10.14 3.97
CA PHE A 202 -8.69 -8.89 3.24
C PHE A 202 -8.68 -7.67 4.16
N ILE A 203 -9.59 -7.59 5.14
CA ILE A 203 -9.62 -6.50 6.11
C ILE A 203 -8.33 -6.45 6.92
N ASP A 204 -7.81 -7.61 7.33
CA ASP A 204 -6.59 -7.72 8.12
C ASP A 204 -5.39 -7.19 7.31
N SER A 205 -5.12 -7.77 6.14
CA SER A 205 -4.04 -7.28 5.25
C SER A 205 -4.17 -5.81 4.83
N TRP A 206 -5.40 -5.28 4.75
CA TRP A 206 -5.64 -3.87 4.43
C TRP A 206 -5.39 -2.95 5.63
N LYS A 207 -5.58 -3.45 6.87
CA LYS A 207 -5.38 -2.72 8.12
C LYS A 207 -3.92 -2.32 8.30
N ASP A 208 -2.97 -3.07 7.76
CA ASP A 208 -1.53 -2.78 7.85
C ASP A 208 -1.14 -1.50 7.11
N SER A 209 -1.87 -1.20 6.04
CA SER A 209 -1.78 0.09 5.35
C SER A 209 -2.55 1.23 6.05
N LYS A 210 -3.08 0.99 7.25
CA LYS A 210 -4.06 1.84 7.94
C LYS A 210 -5.30 2.08 7.08
N TYR A 211 -5.72 1.06 6.33
CA TYR A 211 -6.81 1.11 5.37
C TYR A 211 -6.61 2.16 4.26
N TYR A 212 -5.37 2.29 3.78
CA TYR A 212 -5.08 3.19 2.68
C TYR A 212 -5.67 2.66 1.38
N MET A 213 -6.41 3.52 0.68
CA MET A 213 -6.88 3.24 -0.67
C MET A 213 -6.87 4.49 -1.54
N ILE A 214 -6.95 4.25 -2.84
CA ILE A 214 -7.31 5.28 -3.80
C ILE A 214 -8.61 4.91 -4.51
N SER A 215 -9.42 5.92 -4.79
CA SER A 215 -10.65 5.79 -5.60
C SER A 215 -10.50 6.62 -6.87
N ILE A 216 -10.87 6.05 -8.02
CA ILE A 216 -10.69 6.63 -9.35
C ILE A 216 -12.08 6.80 -9.99
N LYS A 217 -12.42 8.04 -10.35
CA LYS A 217 -13.74 8.46 -10.84
C LYS A 217 -13.74 8.66 -12.34
#